data_AF-A0A0D6AY99-F1
#
_entry.id   AF-A0A0D6AY99-F1
#
_cell.length_a   1.000
_cell.length_b   1.000
_cell.length_c   1.000
_cell.angle_alpha   90.00
_cell.angle_beta   90.00
_cell.angle_gamma   90.00
#
_symmetry.space_group_name_H-M   'P 1'
#
loop_
_entity.id
_entity.type
_entity.pdbx_description
1 polymer ?
#
loop_
_entity_poly.entity_id
_entity_poly.type
_entity_poly.pdbx_seq_one_letter_code
_entity_poly.pdbx_strand_id
1 'polypeptide(L)'
;MPLKCVSPALLEHSYSGAVTNWGSWRDCYEAAPRDLPAVHDLARFRKFAHEYGLLRGLTTNRRLELREWLLKEKRMERLVADPCGNGVDGACVALQADGFRNERSLLSKLATFADPVNFIPYDRFAVAGLATLTGQPKSAVARSYRNYLGMVHSLRDGDLGEVFDKFIATAQVPTKNVAGFKLRMIDDYLMQVGQRWSATAPSIAHQAPNSAKGSLSL
;
A
#
# COMPACT_ATOMS: atom_id res chain seq x y z
N MET A 1 -7.21 -20.97 0.30
CA MET A 1 -6.34 -21.53 1.37
C MET A 1 -6.70 -20.81 2.66
N PRO A 2 -7.01 -21.50 3.76
CA PRO A 2 -7.27 -20.83 5.03
C PRO A 2 -6.03 -20.04 5.44
N LEU A 3 -6.20 -18.79 5.89
CA LEU A 3 -5.09 -18.00 6.41
C LEU A 3 -4.45 -18.75 7.58
N LYS A 4 -3.13 -18.96 7.50
CA LYS A 4 -2.35 -19.35 8.67
C LYS A 4 -2.56 -18.28 9.75
N CYS A 5 -2.67 -18.72 11.00
CA CYS A 5 -2.93 -17.86 12.15
C CYS A 5 -2.09 -16.58 12.09
N VAL A 6 -2.76 -15.42 12.01
CA VAL A 6 -2.10 -14.12 11.96
C VAL A 6 -1.50 -13.84 13.34
N SER A 7 -0.19 -13.62 13.42
CA SER A 7 0.48 -13.35 14.69
C SER A 7 -0.03 -12.04 15.33
N PRO A 8 -0.41 -12.04 16.63
CA PRO A 8 -0.80 -10.82 17.35
C PRO A 8 0.27 -9.73 17.28
N ALA A 9 1.54 -10.09 17.46
CA ALA A 9 2.66 -9.14 17.39
C ALA A 9 2.76 -8.47 16.00
N LEU A 10 2.39 -9.19 14.94
CA LEU A 10 2.38 -8.65 13.59
C LEU A 10 1.24 -7.65 13.39
N LEU A 11 0.05 -7.92 13.95
CA LEU A 11 -1.09 -6.99 13.96
C LEU A 11 -0.77 -5.71 14.73
N GLU A 12 -0.17 -5.83 15.92
CA GLU A 12 0.24 -4.69 16.74
C GLU A 12 1.30 -3.82 16.04
N HIS A 13 2.25 -4.44 15.36
CA HIS A 13 3.23 -3.72 14.57
C HIS A 13 2.57 -2.96 13.42
N SER A 14 1.70 -3.63 12.65
CA SER A 14 0.97 -3.01 11.54
C SER A 14 0.05 -1.88 11.99
N TYR A 15 -0.58 -2.03 13.16
CA TYR A 15 -1.33 -0.96 13.81
C TYR A 15 -0.45 0.24 14.13
N SER A 16 0.67 0.02 14.82
CA SER A 16 1.59 1.08 15.22
C SER A 16 2.18 1.83 14.02
N GLY A 17 2.53 1.09 12.95
CA GLY A 17 2.95 1.66 11.67
C GLY A 17 1.86 2.51 11.02
N ALA A 18 0.62 2.02 11.02
CA ALA A 18 -0.52 2.75 10.49
C ALA A 18 -0.84 4.03 11.30
N VAL A 19 -0.81 3.97 12.64
CA VAL A 19 -0.98 5.15 13.52
C VAL A 19 0.09 6.20 13.22
N THR A 20 1.36 5.79 13.17
CA THR A 20 2.49 6.70 12.92
C THR A 20 2.36 7.38 11.54
N ASN A 21 2.02 6.59 10.52
CA ASN A 21 1.85 7.09 9.17
C ASN A 21 0.66 8.04 9.06
N TRP A 22 -0.50 7.64 9.58
CA TRP A 22 -1.70 8.47 9.58
C TRP A 22 -1.51 9.77 10.35
N GLY A 23 -0.85 9.72 11.51
CA GLY A 23 -0.51 10.92 12.29
C GLY A 23 0.40 11.88 11.53
N SER A 24 1.42 11.36 10.82
CA SER A 24 2.39 12.17 10.09
C SER A 24 1.82 12.86 8.85
N TRP A 25 0.81 12.24 8.24
CA TRP A 25 0.19 12.63 6.96
C TRP A 25 -1.32 12.91 7.10
N ARG A 26 -1.80 13.23 8.31
CA ARG A 26 -3.23 13.41 8.60
C ARG A 26 -3.87 14.46 7.69
N ASP A 27 -3.18 15.58 7.52
CA ASP A 27 -3.60 16.67 6.65
C ASP A 27 -3.79 16.23 5.19
N CYS A 28 -3.05 15.22 4.74
CA CYS A 28 -3.20 14.66 3.40
C CYS A 28 -4.34 13.64 3.32
N TYR A 29 -4.50 12.79 4.34
CA TYR A 29 -5.59 11.80 4.40
C TYR A 29 -6.98 12.40 4.58
N GLU A 30 -7.05 13.60 5.17
CA GLU A 30 -8.31 14.30 5.47
C GLU A 30 -8.62 15.42 4.46
N ALA A 31 -7.73 15.67 3.49
CA ALA A 31 -7.93 16.64 2.44
C ALA A 31 -8.77 16.08 1.28
N ALA A 32 -9.45 16.97 0.56
CA ALA A 32 -10.06 16.62 -0.72
C ALA A 32 -8.96 16.33 -1.78
N PRO A 33 -9.20 15.43 -2.74
CA PRO A 33 -8.23 15.11 -3.80
C PRO A 33 -7.67 16.33 -4.54
N ARG A 34 -8.52 17.33 -4.79
CA ARG A 34 -8.17 18.57 -5.48
C ARG A 34 -7.29 19.55 -4.68
N ASP A 35 -7.24 19.36 -3.36
CA ASP A 35 -6.58 20.25 -2.41
C ASP A 35 -5.42 19.52 -1.68
N LEU A 36 -4.96 18.40 -2.24
CA LEU A 36 -4.05 17.47 -1.56
C LEU A 36 -2.71 18.16 -1.19
N PRO A 37 -2.40 18.38 0.10
CA PRO A 37 -1.21 19.13 0.51
C PRO A 37 0.10 18.50 0.02
N ALA A 38 0.16 17.16 -0.06
CA ALA A 38 1.31 16.42 -0.59
C ALA A 38 1.67 16.79 -2.04
N VAL A 39 0.78 17.47 -2.78
CA VAL A 39 1.02 17.99 -4.14
C VAL A 39 1.03 19.51 -4.14
N HIS A 40 0.03 20.15 -3.51
CA HIS A 40 -0.21 21.59 -3.62
C HIS A 40 0.75 22.44 -2.78
N ASP A 41 1.24 21.94 -1.65
CA ASP A 41 2.26 22.63 -0.85
C ASP A 41 3.66 22.12 -1.25
N LEU A 42 4.55 23.04 -1.67
CA LEU A 42 5.90 22.69 -2.11
C LEU A 42 6.75 22.07 -0.99
N ALA A 43 6.64 22.56 0.24
CA ALA A 43 7.37 22.00 1.37
C ALA A 43 6.86 20.58 1.69
N ARG A 44 5.54 20.39 1.65
CA ARG A 44 4.92 19.06 1.83
C ARG A 44 5.28 18.10 0.71
N PHE A 45 5.25 18.53 -0.54
CA PHE A 45 5.68 17.71 -1.67
C PHE A 45 7.15 17.28 -1.54
N ARG A 46 8.04 18.19 -1.12
CA ARG A 46 9.46 17.86 -0.85
C ARG A 46 9.60 16.84 0.27
N LYS A 47 8.88 17.01 1.38
CA LYS A 47 8.87 16.05 2.49
C LYS A 47 8.37 14.68 2.02
N PHE A 48 7.26 14.65 1.29
CA PHE A 48 6.63 13.44 0.75
C PHE A 48 7.59 12.67 -0.16
N ALA A 49 8.18 13.37 -1.12
CA ALA A 49 9.16 12.84 -2.04
C ALA A 49 10.39 12.24 -1.33
N HIS A 50 10.84 12.90 -0.26
CA HIS A 50 11.99 12.48 0.51
C HIS A 50 11.71 11.25 1.36
N GLU A 51 10.67 11.28 2.20
CA GLU A 51 10.34 10.20 3.14
C GLU A 51 10.03 8.88 2.43
N TYR A 52 9.31 8.94 1.31
CA TYR A 52 8.99 7.75 0.53
C TYR A 52 10.05 7.39 -0.52
N GLY A 53 11.14 8.16 -0.61
CA GLY A 53 12.24 7.92 -1.56
C GLY A 53 11.82 7.94 -3.03
N LEU A 54 10.72 8.61 -3.36
CA LEU A 54 10.04 8.54 -4.67
C LEU A 54 10.81 9.25 -5.78
N LEU A 55 11.61 10.26 -5.42
CA LEU A 55 12.31 11.12 -6.38
C LEU A 55 13.83 10.90 -6.38
N ARG A 56 14.28 9.74 -5.90
CA ARG A 56 15.70 9.34 -5.96
C ARG A 56 16.16 9.34 -7.42
N GLY A 57 17.28 10.00 -7.69
CA GLY A 57 17.84 10.11 -9.04
C GLY A 57 17.23 11.20 -9.93
N LEU A 58 16.20 11.92 -9.48
CA LEU A 58 15.68 13.09 -10.20
C LEU A 58 16.39 14.37 -9.76
N THR A 59 16.76 15.21 -10.73
CA THR A 59 17.25 16.58 -10.51
C THR A 59 16.13 17.46 -9.94
N THR A 60 16.49 18.58 -9.29
CA THR A 60 15.51 19.51 -8.73
C THR A 60 14.48 19.97 -9.76
N ASN A 61 14.91 20.30 -10.99
CA ASN A 61 14.02 20.73 -12.07
C ASN A 61 13.04 19.63 -12.46
N ARG A 62 13.50 18.38 -12.62
CA ARG A 62 12.60 17.24 -12.91
C ARG A 62 11.58 16.97 -11.80
N ARG A 63 11.94 17.24 -10.54
CA ARG A 63 10.98 17.14 -9.42
C ARG A 63 9.89 18.20 -9.49
N LEU A 64 10.26 19.42 -9.89
CA LEU A 64 9.29 20.51 -10.10
C LEU A 64 8.40 20.22 -11.31
N GLU A 65 8.97 19.78 -12.43
CA GLU A 65 8.20 19.36 -13.61
C GLU A 65 7.18 18.27 -13.27
N LEU A 66 7.56 17.27 -12.46
CA LEU A 66 6.63 16.24 -11.99
C LEU A 66 5.53 16.82 -11.10
N ARG A 67 5.86 17.77 -10.22
CA ARG A 67 4.84 18.44 -9.40
C ARG A 67 3.88 19.25 -10.26
N GLU A 68 4.38 20.03 -11.21
CA GLU A 68 3.56 20.78 -12.18
C GLU A 68 2.72 19.83 -13.03
N TRP A 69 3.25 18.65 -13.37
CA TRP A 69 2.47 17.58 -13.97
C TRP A 69 1.30 17.21 -13.03
N LEU A 70 1.54 16.91 -11.76
CA LEU A 70 0.46 16.53 -10.83
C LEU A 70 -0.58 17.64 -10.60
N LEU A 71 -0.17 18.92 -10.65
CA LEU A 71 -1.03 20.08 -10.43
C LEU A 71 -1.98 20.42 -11.58
N LYS A 72 -1.75 19.88 -12.79
CA LYS A 72 -2.66 20.13 -13.92
C LYS A 72 -4.09 19.70 -13.57
N GLU A 73 -5.05 20.52 -14.00
CA GLU A 73 -6.46 20.45 -13.57
C GLU A 73 -7.02 19.02 -13.59
N LYS A 74 -7.72 18.66 -12.51
CA LYS A 74 -8.43 17.38 -12.32
C LYS A 74 -7.55 16.12 -12.33
N ARG A 75 -6.22 16.22 -12.34
CA ARG A 75 -5.38 15.01 -12.39
C ARG A 75 -5.51 14.13 -11.17
N MET A 76 -5.51 14.71 -9.98
CA MET A 76 -5.72 13.93 -8.75
C MET A 76 -7.10 13.30 -8.69
N GLU A 77 -8.14 14.03 -9.11
CA GLU A 77 -9.51 13.49 -9.18
C GLU A 77 -9.62 12.35 -10.19
N ARG A 78 -9.05 12.50 -11.40
CA ARG A 78 -9.01 11.43 -12.41
C ARG A 78 -8.20 10.22 -11.96
N LEU A 79 -7.18 10.43 -11.13
CA LEU A 79 -6.36 9.35 -10.59
C LEU A 79 -7.19 8.39 -9.73
N VAL A 80 -8.12 8.94 -8.93
CA VAL A 80 -8.96 8.19 -7.98
C VAL A 80 -10.41 8.00 -8.44
N ALA A 81 -10.80 8.55 -9.59
CA ALA A 81 -12.17 8.44 -10.11
C ALA A 81 -12.63 6.99 -10.35
N ASP A 82 -11.69 6.07 -10.59
CA ASP A 82 -11.96 4.65 -10.72
C ASP A 82 -11.31 3.86 -9.58
N PRO A 83 -12.10 3.32 -8.62
CA PRO A 83 -11.58 2.59 -7.46
C PRO A 83 -10.89 1.26 -7.84
N CYS A 84 -10.98 0.81 -9.10
CA CYS A 84 -10.23 -0.36 -9.59
C CYS A 84 -8.76 -0.03 -9.91
N GLY A 85 -8.34 1.23 -9.85
CA GLY A 85 -6.95 1.64 -10.06
C GLY A 85 -6.54 1.83 -11.53
N ASN A 86 -7.46 1.80 -12.49
CA ASN A 86 -7.13 2.07 -13.90
C ASN A 86 -6.61 3.51 -14.09
N GLY A 87 -7.08 4.48 -13.30
CA GLY A 87 -6.59 5.86 -13.33
C GLY A 87 -5.09 5.95 -13.00
N VAL A 88 -4.63 5.17 -12.03
CA VAL A 88 -3.20 5.06 -11.68
C VAL A 88 -2.41 4.41 -12.81
N ASP A 89 -2.89 3.29 -13.37
CA ASP A 89 -2.19 2.61 -14.47
C ASP A 89 -2.06 3.52 -15.72
N GLY A 90 -3.14 4.24 -16.09
CA GLY A 90 -3.11 5.19 -17.21
C GLY A 90 -2.17 6.38 -16.97
N ALA A 91 -2.16 6.93 -15.76
CA ALA A 91 -1.24 7.99 -15.37
C ALA A 91 0.23 7.51 -15.37
N CYS A 92 0.49 6.25 -15.03
CA CYS A 92 1.83 5.66 -15.14
C CYS A 92 2.31 5.66 -16.60
N VAL A 93 1.48 5.23 -17.55
CA VAL A 93 1.81 5.22 -18.98
C VAL A 93 2.15 6.64 -19.48
N ALA A 94 1.35 7.64 -19.08
CA ALA A 94 1.61 9.03 -19.44
C ALA A 94 2.95 9.55 -18.89
N LEU A 95 3.25 9.28 -17.61
CA LEU A 95 4.52 9.68 -17.00
C LEU A 95 5.73 8.95 -17.60
N GLN A 96 5.58 7.67 -17.97
CA GLN A 96 6.63 6.93 -18.65
C GLN A 96 6.94 7.51 -20.04
N ALA A 97 5.91 7.93 -20.78
CA ALA A 97 6.09 8.64 -22.06
C ALA A 97 6.86 9.97 -21.88
N ASP A 98 6.66 10.64 -20.74
CA ASP A 98 7.39 11.85 -20.34
C ASP A 98 8.77 11.55 -19.71
N GLY A 99 9.23 10.29 -19.74
CA GLY A 99 10.55 9.87 -19.28
C GLY A 99 10.72 9.77 -17.75
N PHE A 100 9.63 9.74 -16.98
CA PHE A 100 9.67 9.50 -15.54
C PHE A 100 9.75 7.99 -15.24
N ARG A 101 10.37 7.65 -14.10
CA ARG A 101 10.49 6.29 -13.56
C ARG A 101 9.91 6.23 -12.15
N ASN A 102 9.54 5.03 -11.69
CA ASN A 102 8.93 4.78 -10.37
C ASN A 102 7.57 5.47 -10.15
N GLU A 103 6.92 5.82 -11.25
CA GLU A 103 5.64 6.51 -11.33
C GLU A 103 4.52 5.79 -10.56
N ARG A 104 4.48 4.44 -10.61
CA ARG A 104 3.45 3.67 -9.90
C ARG A 104 3.53 3.82 -8.39
N SER A 105 4.73 3.79 -7.82
CA SER A 105 4.93 3.95 -6.37
C SER A 105 4.51 5.34 -5.90
N LEU A 106 4.78 6.37 -6.70
CA LEU A 106 4.40 7.75 -6.41
C LEU A 106 2.88 7.96 -6.55
N LEU A 107 2.31 7.57 -7.68
CA LEU A 107 0.91 7.77 -7.98
C LEU A 107 0.00 6.98 -7.04
N SER A 108 0.33 5.72 -6.72
CA SER A 108 -0.45 4.94 -5.76
C SER A 108 -0.47 5.53 -4.35
N LYS A 109 0.61 6.16 -3.89
CA LYS A 109 0.67 6.83 -2.58
C LYS A 109 -0.18 8.10 -2.58
N LEU A 110 -0.11 8.89 -3.64
CA LEU A 110 -0.98 10.06 -3.80
C LEU A 110 -2.45 9.66 -3.90
N ALA A 111 -2.76 8.57 -4.62
CA ALA A 111 -4.10 8.01 -4.68
C ALA A 111 -4.58 7.52 -3.30
N THR A 112 -3.71 6.92 -2.50
CA THR A 112 -4.01 6.52 -1.11
C THR A 112 -4.32 7.72 -0.23
N PHE A 113 -3.64 8.86 -0.41
CA PHE A 113 -4.02 10.07 0.34
C PHE A 113 -5.35 10.64 -0.13
N ALA A 114 -5.57 10.69 -1.44
CA ALA A 114 -6.77 11.27 -2.03
C ALA A 114 -8.03 10.44 -1.76
N ASP A 115 -7.92 9.11 -1.73
CA ASP A 115 -9.01 8.20 -1.41
C ASP A 115 -8.47 6.98 -0.62
N PRO A 116 -8.26 7.13 0.69
CA PRO A 116 -7.69 6.06 1.52
C PRO A 116 -8.61 4.86 1.68
N VAL A 117 -9.90 4.97 1.34
CA VAL A 117 -10.87 3.87 1.48
C VAL A 117 -10.72 2.86 0.35
N ASN A 118 -10.37 3.34 -0.84
CA ASN A 118 -10.27 2.49 -2.03
C ASN A 118 -8.84 2.21 -2.46
N PHE A 119 -7.87 3.05 -2.10
CA PHE A 119 -6.50 2.94 -2.60
C PHE A 119 -5.51 2.55 -1.50
N ILE A 120 -4.50 1.77 -1.90
CA ILE A 120 -3.39 1.35 -1.05
C ILE A 120 -2.06 1.63 -1.75
N PRO A 121 -0.97 1.99 -1.03
CA PRO A 121 0.30 2.25 -1.67
C PRO A 121 0.85 1.02 -2.38
N TYR A 122 1.49 1.26 -3.52
CA TYR A 122 2.31 0.27 -4.18
C TYR A 122 3.73 0.32 -3.60
N ASP A 123 4.19 -0.81 -3.06
CA ASP A 123 5.54 -1.00 -2.54
C ASP A 123 6.05 -2.40 -2.92
N ARG A 124 7.34 -2.52 -3.27
CA ARG A 124 7.93 -3.81 -3.67
C ARG A 124 7.86 -4.88 -2.58
N PHE A 125 7.89 -4.47 -1.31
CA PHE A 125 7.79 -5.38 -0.17
C PHE A 125 6.34 -5.79 0.03
N ALA A 126 5.38 -4.86 -0.07
CA ALA A 126 3.97 -5.21 -0.03
C ALA A 126 3.57 -6.17 -1.16
N VAL A 127 4.09 -5.96 -2.38
CA VAL A 127 3.96 -6.89 -3.51
C VAL A 127 4.54 -8.27 -3.18
N ALA A 128 5.70 -8.32 -2.54
CA ALA A 128 6.30 -9.58 -2.11
C ALA A 128 5.46 -10.30 -1.05
N GLY A 129 4.94 -9.57 -0.06
CA GLY A 129 4.04 -10.12 0.96
C GLY A 129 2.75 -10.64 0.35
N LEU A 130 2.16 -9.90 -0.58
CA LEU A 130 0.95 -10.30 -1.28
C LEU A 130 1.16 -11.56 -2.13
N ALA A 131 2.30 -11.67 -2.82
CA ALA A 131 2.71 -12.87 -3.53
C ALA A 131 2.83 -14.08 -2.58
N THR A 132 3.45 -13.89 -1.40
CA THR A 132 3.57 -14.94 -0.38
C THR A 132 2.20 -15.41 0.12
N LEU A 133 1.28 -14.49 0.42
CA LEU A 133 -0.04 -14.84 0.98
C LEU A 133 -0.96 -15.50 -0.05
N THR A 134 -0.87 -15.08 -1.31
CA THR A 134 -1.76 -15.57 -2.38
C THR A 134 -1.19 -16.77 -3.13
N GLY A 135 0.09 -17.12 -2.90
CA GLY A 135 0.80 -18.15 -3.66
C GLY A 135 1.05 -17.77 -5.14
N GLN A 136 0.79 -16.52 -5.52
CA GLN A 136 0.98 -16.04 -6.89
C GLN A 136 2.41 -15.57 -7.12
N PRO A 137 2.96 -15.70 -8.35
CA PRO A 137 4.25 -15.14 -8.68
C PRO A 137 4.27 -13.60 -8.51
N LYS A 138 5.37 -13.04 -8.01
CA LYS A 138 5.54 -11.58 -7.85
C LYS A 138 5.29 -10.82 -9.16
N SER A 139 5.67 -11.38 -10.31
CA SER A 139 5.44 -10.78 -11.62
C SER A 139 3.96 -10.69 -12.00
N ALA A 140 3.14 -11.66 -11.56
CA ALA A 140 1.70 -11.61 -11.75
C ALA A 140 1.11 -10.48 -10.89
N VAL A 141 1.47 -10.42 -9.60
CA VAL A 141 1.03 -9.38 -8.67
C VAL A 141 1.42 -7.98 -9.17
N ALA A 142 2.67 -7.80 -9.57
CA ALA A 142 3.27 -6.54 -9.99
C ALA A 142 2.92 -6.10 -11.41
N ARG A 143 2.11 -6.88 -12.15
CA ARG A 143 1.81 -6.64 -13.57
C ARG A 143 1.27 -5.22 -13.81
N SER A 144 0.29 -4.82 -13.00
CA SER A 144 -0.30 -3.48 -13.02
C SER A 144 -0.73 -3.08 -11.61
N TYR A 145 -0.97 -1.79 -11.40
CA TYR A 145 -1.52 -1.32 -10.13
C TYR A 145 -2.93 -1.86 -9.91
N ARG A 146 -3.79 -1.89 -10.94
CA ARG A 146 -5.12 -2.52 -10.85
C ARG A 146 -5.05 -3.97 -10.38
N ASN A 147 -4.12 -4.77 -10.92
CA ASN A 147 -3.99 -6.16 -10.50
C ASN A 147 -3.58 -6.27 -9.03
N TYR A 148 -2.58 -5.47 -8.62
CA TYR A 148 -2.17 -5.39 -7.22
C TYR A 148 -3.33 -4.97 -6.30
N LEU A 149 -4.05 -3.89 -6.66
CA LEU A 149 -5.13 -3.34 -5.85
C LEU A 149 -6.30 -4.34 -5.72
N GLY A 150 -6.70 -4.98 -6.81
CA GLY A 150 -7.76 -5.99 -6.79
C GLY A 150 -7.42 -7.17 -5.88
N MET A 151 -6.16 -7.65 -5.91
CA MET A 151 -5.72 -8.70 -5.00
C MET A 151 -5.70 -8.25 -3.53
N VAL A 152 -5.35 -6.99 -3.25
CA VAL A 152 -5.45 -6.44 -1.89
C VAL A 152 -6.90 -6.32 -1.44
N HIS A 153 -7.81 -5.84 -2.28
CA HIS A 153 -9.24 -5.77 -1.95
C HIS A 153 -9.79 -7.17 -1.64
N SER A 154 -9.43 -8.18 -2.41
CA SER A 154 -9.81 -9.57 -2.09
C SER A 154 -9.30 -10.03 -0.72
N LEU A 155 -8.12 -9.59 -0.27
CA LEU A 155 -7.65 -9.86 1.10
C LEU A 155 -8.41 -9.04 2.16
N ARG A 156 -8.68 -7.75 1.88
CA ARG A 156 -9.44 -6.85 2.75
C ARG A 156 -10.86 -7.35 3.00
N ASP A 157 -11.47 -7.96 1.98
CA ASP A 157 -12.86 -8.40 2.00
C ASP A 157 -13.00 -9.89 2.37
N GLY A 158 -11.88 -10.59 2.59
CA GLY A 158 -11.85 -11.98 3.05
C GLY A 158 -11.37 -12.12 4.50
N ASP A 159 -10.91 -13.33 4.85
CA ASP A 159 -10.49 -13.73 6.20
C ASP A 159 -9.50 -12.74 6.85
N LEU A 160 -8.56 -12.16 6.09
CA LEU A 160 -7.56 -11.25 6.63
C LEU A 160 -8.25 -9.96 7.10
N GLY A 161 -9.16 -9.47 6.27
CA GLY A 161 -10.05 -8.37 6.59
C GLY A 161 -10.76 -8.52 7.91
N GLU A 162 -11.39 -9.67 8.14
CA GLU A 162 -12.12 -9.95 9.38
C GLU A 162 -11.21 -9.93 10.62
N VAL A 163 -9.98 -10.43 10.49
CA VAL A 163 -8.98 -10.37 11.57
C VAL A 163 -8.66 -8.91 11.91
N PHE A 164 -8.44 -8.07 10.90
CA PHE A 164 -8.22 -6.63 11.10
C PHE A 164 -9.44 -5.94 11.70
N ASP A 165 -10.66 -6.29 11.28
CA ASP A 165 -11.89 -5.70 11.84
C ASP A 165 -12.04 -6.03 13.34
N LYS A 166 -11.80 -7.29 13.72
CA LYS A 166 -11.82 -7.72 15.13
C LYS A 166 -10.77 -6.98 15.97
N PHE A 167 -9.56 -6.84 15.44
CA PHE A 167 -8.51 -6.08 16.12
C PHE A 167 -8.90 -4.61 16.29
N ILE A 168 -9.32 -3.96 15.20
CA ILE A 168 -9.73 -2.56 15.16
C ILE A 168 -10.90 -2.28 16.10
N ALA A 169 -11.87 -3.18 16.21
CA ALA A 169 -13.03 -3.03 17.11
C ALA A 169 -12.64 -2.87 18.59
N THR A 170 -11.44 -3.35 18.97
CA THR A 170 -10.90 -3.23 20.33
C THR A 170 -9.83 -2.15 20.46
N ALA A 171 -9.36 -1.59 19.35
CA ALA A 171 -8.27 -0.62 19.30
C ALA A 171 -8.78 0.83 19.21
N GLN A 172 -8.01 1.77 19.74
CA GLN A 172 -8.32 3.20 19.65
C GLN A 172 -7.84 3.82 18.33
N VAL A 173 -8.63 3.67 17.26
CA VAL A 173 -8.28 4.20 15.94
C VAL A 173 -8.20 5.75 15.95
N PRO A 174 -7.11 6.37 15.45
CA PRO A 174 -6.90 7.82 15.55
C PRO A 174 -7.66 8.64 14.49
N THR A 175 -8.67 8.07 13.85
CA THR A 175 -9.40 8.67 12.72
C THR A 175 -10.84 8.18 12.66
N LYS A 176 -11.71 9.00 12.08
CA LYS A 176 -13.10 8.62 11.74
C LYS A 176 -13.15 7.73 10.49
N ASN A 177 -12.11 7.74 9.65
CA ASN A 177 -12.03 6.91 8.45
C ASN A 177 -11.44 5.53 8.77
N VAL A 178 -12.21 4.70 9.47
CA VAL A 178 -11.79 3.38 9.91
C VAL A 178 -11.46 2.45 8.72
N ALA A 179 -12.23 2.54 7.64
CA ALA A 179 -12.01 1.73 6.44
C ALA A 179 -10.66 2.04 5.77
N GLY A 180 -10.31 3.32 5.64
CA GLY A 180 -9.00 3.69 5.10
C GLY A 180 -7.86 3.34 6.05
N PHE A 181 -8.08 3.48 7.36
CA PHE A 181 -7.10 3.06 8.36
C PHE A 181 -6.82 1.55 8.29
N LYS A 182 -7.84 0.72 8.08
CA LYS A 182 -7.70 -0.72 7.84
C LYS A 182 -6.80 -1.02 6.65
N LEU A 183 -6.99 -0.33 5.51
CA LEU A 183 -6.11 -0.50 4.34
C LEU A 183 -4.66 -0.11 4.64
N ARG A 184 -4.43 0.92 5.46
CA ARG A 184 -3.11 1.33 5.90
C ARG A 184 -2.44 0.28 6.81
N MET A 185 -3.22 -0.39 7.67
CA MET A 185 -2.74 -1.54 8.44
C MET A 185 -2.40 -2.72 7.55
N ILE A 186 -3.24 -3.03 6.55
CA ILE A 186 -2.98 -4.09 5.57
C ILE A 186 -1.69 -3.80 4.78
N ASP A 187 -1.43 -2.55 4.37
CA ASP A 187 -0.19 -2.19 3.68
C ASP A 187 1.04 -2.50 4.53
N ASP A 188 1.02 -2.06 5.79
CA ASP A 188 2.14 -2.31 6.70
C ASP A 188 2.35 -3.81 6.92
N TYR A 189 1.25 -4.55 7.16
CA TYR A 189 1.26 -6.00 7.28
C TYR A 189 1.90 -6.70 6.07
N LEU A 190 1.50 -6.32 4.86
CA LEU A 190 2.06 -6.88 3.63
C LEU A 190 3.55 -6.58 3.51
N MET A 191 4.01 -5.39 3.90
CA MET A 191 5.44 -5.06 3.91
C MET A 191 6.23 -5.90 4.92
N GLN A 192 5.66 -6.20 6.10
CA GLN A 192 6.29 -7.08 7.09
C GLN A 192 6.41 -8.52 6.55
N VAL A 193 5.32 -9.08 6.01
CA VAL A 193 5.31 -10.41 5.40
C VAL A 193 6.28 -10.47 4.22
N GLY A 194 6.40 -9.38 3.47
CA GLY A 194 7.38 -9.21 2.40
C GLY A 194 8.83 -9.01 2.85
N GLN A 195 9.11 -9.11 4.15
CA GLN A 195 10.44 -9.02 4.78
C GLN A 195 11.13 -7.66 4.60
N ARG A 196 10.39 -6.55 4.69
CA ARG A 196 10.98 -5.20 4.68
C ARG A 196 11.97 -4.97 5.84
N TRP A 197 11.76 -5.63 6.99
CA TRP A 197 12.46 -5.36 8.26
C TRP A 197 13.21 -6.57 8.84
N SER A 198 13.68 -7.49 7.99
CA SER A 198 14.26 -8.79 8.36
C SER A 198 15.63 -8.75 9.07
N ALA A 199 15.98 -7.66 9.77
CA ALA A 199 17.10 -7.68 10.71
C ALA A 199 16.68 -8.15 12.13
N THR A 200 15.38 -8.12 12.48
CA THR A 200 14.92 -8.46 13.85
C THR A 200 13.50 -9.03 13.97
N ALA A 201 12.79 -9.32 12.87
CA ALA A 201 11.47 -9.97 12.97
C ALA A 201 11.62 -11.44 13.39
N PRO A 202 10.88 -11.93 14.41
CA PRO A 202 10.94 -13.33 14.80
C PRO A 202 10.58 -14.21 13.61
N SER A 203 11.43 -15.19 13.34
CA SER A 203 11.28 -16.20 12.29
C SER A 203 9.83 -16.66 12.17
N ILE A 204 9.12 -16.20 11.14
CA ILE A 204 7.87 -16.83 10.71
C ILE A 204 8.32 -18.10 9.99
N ALA A 205 8.58 -19.15 10.77
CA ALA A 205 8.83 -20.48 10.25
C ALA A 205 7.56 -20.94 9.53
N HIS A 206 7.51 -20.73 8.22
CA HIS A 206 6.54 -21.35 7.34
C HIS A 206 6.79 -22.85 7.33
N GLN A 207 6.25 -23.58 8.30
CA GLN A 207 6.20 -25.04 8.18
C GLN A 207 5.28 -25.36 6.99
N ALA A 208 5.89 -25.96 5.95
CA ALA A 208 5.18 -26.63 4.89
C ALA A 208 4.35 -27.77 5.52
N PRO A 209 3.18 -28.12 4.96
CA PRO A 209 2.45 -29.28 5.42
C PRO A 209 3.36 -30.50 5.24
N ASN A 210 3.78 -31.11 6.35
CA ASN A 210 4.29 -32.47 6.33
C ASN A 210 3.16 -33.34 5.78
N SER A 211 3.30 -33.76 4.52
CA SER A 211 2.53 -34.87 4.00
C SER A 211 2.91 -36.10 4.82
N ALA A 212 2.14 -36.35 5.88
CA ALA A 212 2.13 -37.62 6.57
C ALA A 212 1.71 -38.68 5.54
N LYS A 213 2.69 -39.35 4.94
CA LYS A 213 2.46 -40.67 4.37
C LYS A 213 2.19 -41.60 5.54
N GLY A 214 0.91 -41.76 5.86
CA GLY A 214 0.44 -42.90 6.61
C GLY A 214 0.75 -44.15 5.80
N SER A 215 1.79 -44.87 6.21
CA SER A 215 1.98 -46.27 5.85
C SER A 215 1.31 -47.10 6.94
N LEU A 216 0.03 -47.41 6.77
CA LEU A 216 -0.62 -48.49 7.48
C LEU A 216 -0.48 -49.77 6.64
N SER A 217 0.36 -50.66 7.15
CA SER A 217 0.26 -52.13 7.19
C SER A 217 -0.16 -52.92 5.95
N LEU A 218 0.71 -53.87 5.57
CA LEU A 218 0.49 -55.30 5.86
C LEU A 218 1.76 -55.87 6.50
#